data_AF-A0A2P2C2R1-F1
#
_entry.id   AF-A0A2P2C2R1-F1
#
_cell.length_a   1.000
_cell.length_b   1.000
_cell.length_c   1.000
_cell.angle_alpha   90.00
_cell.angle_beta   90.00
_cell.angle_gamma   90.00
#
_symmetry.space_group_name_H-M   'P 1'
#
loop_
_entity.id
_entity.type
_entity.pdbx_description
1 polymer ?
#
loop_
_entity_poly.entity_id
_entity_poly.type
_entity_poly.pdbx_seq_one_letter_code
_entity_poly.pdbx_strand_id
1 'polypeptide(L)'
;MAEDRRGQRPSRGGSSAGRGSSASGRGGSSSRGGSASRGSDSRGDSRGDSRGGSGRGAAGDSRGRGSRDDKPRGGYQGKPGGKRPSSSADKGFRGRSDDKPRTADQAAYDGPDLPEDITGAELDRGVRAQLKGLPEKLAARVARHLAAAGVFIDENPELAYQHALAARARASRIAVVREAAGESAYAAGHYAEALSELRAAKRMNGATDYLPIMADCHRALGNPEQAIKLAKSPSVANFSSEAKAEMTLVESGARRDMGQLDAALRTLELAPLTSKSRASWVVRLRYAYADTLEAAGRESDALAWFHRTHAIDSDELTDAAERAELLEKRQA
;
A
#
# COMPACT_ATOMS: atom_id res chain seq x y z
N MET A 1 18.67 -37.90 -17.52
CA MET A 1 18.82 -37.05 -18.72
C MET A 1 18.29 -35.69 -18.30
N ALA A 2 19.12 -34.72 -17.92
CA ALA A 2 20.16 -34.03 -18.69
C ALA A 2 19.57 -33.00 -19.68
N GLU A 3 19.61 -31.73 -19.25
CA GLU A 3 19.86 -30.47 -20.00
C GLU A 3 19.12 -30.28 -21.35
N ASP A 4 18.38 -29.19 -21.60
CA ASP A 4 18.86 -27.80 -21.71
C ASP A 4 17.67 -26.85 -22.10
N ARG A 5 17.91 -25.53 -22.17
CA ARG A 5 17.06 -24.44 -22.74
C ARG A 5 15.89 -24.01 -21.86
N ARG A 6 15.99 -22.93 -21.07
CA ARG A 6 16.26 -21.50 -21.40
C ARG A 6 15.19 -20.81 -22.25
N GLY A 7 14.23 -20.18 -21.56
CA GLY A 7 13.93 -18.74 -21.73
C GLY A 7 13.08 -18.28 -22.91
N GLN A 8 11.91 -17.69 -22.60
CA GLN A 8 11.26 -16.70 -23.46
C GLN A 8 10.47 -15.69 -22.62
N ARG A 9 10.59 -14.40 -22.95
CA ARG A 9 10.03 -13.27 -22.21
C ARG A 9 9.13 -12.46 -23.16
N PRO A 10 7.81 -12.34 -22.93
CA PRO A 10 6.96 -11.53 -23.79
C PRO A 10 7.25 -10.03 -23.61
N SER A 11 7.55 -9.35 -24.72
CA SER A 11 7.79 -7.91 -24.75
C SER A 11 6.48 -7.12 -24.86
N ARG A 12 6.32 -6.06 -24.06
CA ARG A 12 5.18 -5.13 -24.20
C ARG A 12 5.41 -4.24 -25.44
N GLY A 13 4.66 -4.51 -26.50
CA GLY A 13 4.68 -3.71 -27.73
C GLY A 13 4.20 -2.27 -27.50
N GLY A 14 4.89 -1.31 -28.10
CA GLY A 14 4.47 0.09 -28.14
C GLY A 14 3.75 0.43 -29.46
N SER A 15 2.81 1.37 -29.41
CA SER A 15 2.10 1.88 -30.59
C SER A 15 2.48 3.33 -30.88
N SER A 16 2.83 3.63 -32.13
CA SER A 16 3.30 4.95 -32.56
C SER A 16 2.19 5.82 -33.16
N ALA A 17 2.24 7.11 -32.83
CA ALA A 17 1.62 8.29 -33.46
C ALA A 17 0.78 8.11 -34.74
N GLY A 18 -0.46 8.61 -34.69
CA GLY A 18 -1.18 9.17 -35.84
C GLY A 18 -1.44 10.67 -35.63
N ARG A 19 -1.36 11.48 -36.69
CA ARG A 19 -1.56 12.95 -36.64
C ARG A 19 -2.60 13.42 -37.66
N GLY A 20 -3.33 14.48 -37.27
CA GLY A 20 -4.16 15.31 -38.13
C GLY A 20 -5.64 15.27 -37.75
N SER A 21 -6.45 16.32 -37.96
CA SER A 21 -6.15 17.73 -38.27
C SER A 21 -7.39 18.59 -37.94
N SER A 22 -7.25 19.91 -37.90
CA SER A 22 -8.30 20.84 -37.45
C SER A 22 -9.48 21.00 -38.42
N ALA A 23 -10.70 21.15 -37.87
CA ALA A 23 -11.81 21.84 -38.51
C ALA A 23 -12.64 22.61 -37.46
N SER A 24 -13.26 23.73 -37.85
CA SER A 24 -13.95 24.68 -36.96
C SER A 24 -15.47 24.59 -37.06
N GLY A 25 -16.19 24.70 -35.94
CA GLY A 25 -17.65 24.91 -35.91
C GLY A 25 -18.03 26.08 -35.00
N ARG A 26 -18.86 27.00 -35.51
CA ARG A 26 -19.44 28.14 -34.76
C ARG A 26 -20.96 28.03 -34.76
N GLY A 27 -21.59 28.37 -33.63
CA GLY A 27 -23.03 28.53 -33.47
C GLY A 27 -23.55 27.81 -32.21
N GLY A 28 -24.48 28.34 -31.44
CA GLY A 28 -25.06 29.69 -31.52
C GLY A 28 -26.51 29.73 -31.02
N SER A 29 -26.73 30.23 -29.80
CA SER A 29 -28.07 30.50 -29.27
C SER A 29 -28.03 31.69 -28.30
N SER A 30 -29.13 32.43 -28.21
CA SER A 30 -29.24 33.69 -27.47
C SER A 30 -30.63 33.85 -26.87
N SER A 31 -30.78 34.73 -25.86
CA SER A 31 -32.05 35.15 -25.22
C SER A 31 -32.87 34.03 -24.53
N ARG A 32 -33.84 34.25 -23.63
CA ARG A 32 -34.32 35.31 -22.69
C ARG A 32 -35.29 34.53 -21.73
N GLY A 33 -35.67 34.93 -20.51
CA GLY A 33 -35.47 36.11 -19.69
C GLY A 33 -36.69 36.32 -18.75
N GLY A 34 -36.51 36.80 -17.52
CA GLY A 34 -37.58 37.04 -16.53
C GLY A 34 -38.01 35.79 -15.72
N SER A 35 -38.71 35.91 -14.58
CA SER A 35 -39.09 37.08 -13.76
C SER A 35 -39.27 36.66 -12.27
N ALA A 36 -39.58 37.58 -11.34
CA ALA A 36 -39.53 37.31 -9.89
C ALA A 36 -40.70 37.89 -9.06
N SER A 37 -41.11 37.12 -8.03
CA SER A 37 -41.98 37.49 -6.89
C SER A 37 -41.46 36.70 -5.66
N ARG A 38 -41.22 37.18 -4.43
CA ARG A 38 -41.72 38.27 -3.54
C ARG A 38 -42.99 37.94 -2.72
N GLY A 39 -42.97 38.27 -1.42
CA GLY A 39 -43.95 37.91 -0.37
C GLY A 39 -43.49 36.71 0.46
N SER A 40 -43.01 36.75 1.72
CA SER A 40 -42.83 37.76 2.80
C SER A 40 -44.00 38.08 3.73
N ASP A 41 -43.99 37.51 4.94
CA ASP A 41 -44.48 38.05 6.23
C ASP A 41 -43.84 37.21 7.39
N SER A 42 -43.32 37.72 8.53
CA SER A 42 -43.85 38.56 9.64
C SER A 42 -44.45 37.72 10.80
N ARG A 43 -44.28 38.01 12.12
CA ARG A 43 -43.49 39.02 12.90
C ARG A 43 -43.53 38.68 14.42
N GLY A 44 -42.48 39.03 15.18
CA GLY A 44 -42.48 39.25 16.66
C GLY A 44 -42.72 38.02 17.57
N ASP A 45 -42.74 38.09 18.92
CA ASP A 45 -42.24 39.05 19.96
C ASP A 45 -42.58 38.45 21.38
N SER A 46 -42.08 38.82 22.58
CA SER A 46 -41.05 39.77 23.07
C SER A 46 -40.63 39.43 24.54
N ARG A 47 -39.39 39.80 24.94
CA ARG A 47 -38.92 40.27 26.30
C ARG A 47 -39.14 39.49 27.62
N GLY A 48 -38.06 39.42 28.42
CA GLY A 48 -38.03 39.71 29.88
C GLY A 48 -38.26 38.53 30.87
N ASP A 49 -37.80 38.56 32.13
CA ASP A 49 -36.90 39.48 32.86
C ASP A 49 -36.20 38.74 34.06
N SER A 50 -35.60 39.46 35.02
CA SER A 50 -34.37 39.09 35.78
C SER A 50 -34.54 38.56 37.23
N ARG A 51 -33.36 38.29 37.88
CA ARG A 51 -33.05 38.01 39.32
C ARG A 51 -32.88 36.51 39.65
N GLY A 52 -31.95 36.02 40.48
CA GLY A 52 -30.88 36.61 41.34
C GLY A 52 -30.84 35.87 42.71
N GLY A 53 -29.75 35.62 43.44
CA GLY A 53 -28.30 35.85 43.26
C GLY A 53 -27.50 35.38 44.53
N SER A 54 -26.17 35.56 44.57
CA SER A 54 -25.22 35.22 45.68
C SER A 54 -24.99 33.72 46.00
N GLY A 55 -23.83 33.26 46.52
CA GLY A 55 -22.52 33.92 46.66
C GLY A 55 -21.51 33.18 47.60
N ARG A 56 -20.19 33.37 47.36
CA ARG A 56 -19.01 32.87 48.13
C ARG A 56 -18.71 31.34 48.00
N GLY A 57 -17.46 30.86 48.05
CA GLY A 57 -16.17 31.56 47.90
C GLY A 57 -14.98 31.00 48.72
N ALA A 58 -14.03 30.31 48.05
CA ALA A 58 -12.63 30.06 48.48
C ALA A 58 -11.81 29.73 47.20
N ALA A 59 -10.74 30.43 46.78
CA ALA A 59 -9.49 30.86 47.44
C ALA A 59 -8.39 29.79 47.37
N GLY A 60 -7.37 30.03 46.54
CA GLY A 60 -6.31 29.06 46.22
C GLY A 60 -5.25 29.56 45.24
N ASP A 61 -4.81 30.82 45.36
CA ASP A 61 -3.67 31.40 44.62
C ASP A 61 -2.62 31.87 45.64
N SER A 62 -1.36 31.48 45.45
CA SER A 62 -0.25 31.70 46.38
C SER A 62 1.02 32.09 45.66
N ARG A 63 1.48 33.32 45.90
CA ARG A 63 2.52 33.99 45.11
C ARG A 63 3.93 33.79 45.69
N GLY A 64 4.78 33.11 44.91
CA GLY A 64 6.17 33.50 44.62
C GLY A 64 7.22 33.55 45.74
N ARG A 65 8.48 33.62 45.30
CA ARG A 65 9.53 34.48 45.88
C ARG A 65 10.71 34.59 44.93
N GLY A 66 11.33 35.76 44.91
CA GLY A 66 12.66 35.96 44.33
C GLY A 66 13.59 36.52 45.39
N SER A 67 14.74 35.86 45.57
CA SER A 67 15.97 36.38 46.17
C SER A 67 17.09 35.64 45.44
N ARG A 68 18.12 36.26 44.84
CA ARG A 68 19.13 37.15 45.42
C ARG A 68 19.81 36.51 46.64
N ASP A 69 20.94 35.88 46.35
CA ASP A 69 22.10 35.76 47.24
C ASP A 69 23.37 35.87 46.38
N ASP A 70 24.53 36.08 47.03
CA ASP A 70 25.64 36.83 46.45
C ASP A 70 26.93 36.01 46.19
N LYS A 71 27.45 36.11 44.95
CA LYS A 71 28.91 36.14 44.63
C LYS A 71 29.76 34.88 44.98
N PRO A 72 31.07 34.82 44.63
CA PRO A 72 31.90 35.81 43.94
C PRO A 72 32.45 35.39 42.56
N ARG A 73 32.77 36.44 41.79
CA ARG A 73 33.42 36.40 40.47
C ARG A 73 34.94 36.24 40.66
N GLY A 74 35.44 35.00 40.68
CA GLY A 74 36.87 34.71 40.69
C GLY A 74 37.54 35.16 39.39
N GLY A 75 38.39 36.18 39.45
CA GLY A 75 39.20 36.62 38.31
C GLY A 75 40.50 35.83 38.23
N TYR A 76 40.95 35.48 37.03
CA TYR A 76 42.30 34.97 36.81
C TYR A 76 43.08 35.94 35.91
N GLN A 77 44.18 36.47 36.44
CA GLN A 77 45.09 37.36 35.71
C GLN A 77 45.98 36.55 34.76
N GLY A 78 46.46 37.17 33.68
CA GLY A 78 47.31 36.50 32.70
C GLY A 78 48.81 36.53 33.05
N LYS A 79 49.60 35.86 32.20
CA LYS A 79 51.08 35.67 32.21
C LYS A 79 51.61 34.59 33.19
N PRO A 80 52.79 33.99 32.91
CA PRO A 80 53.21 33.53 31.58
C PRO A 80 53.95 32.16 31.57
N GLY A 81 53.98 31.48 30.42
CA GLY A 81 55.07 30.57 30.04
C GLY A 81 55.07 29.15 30.63
N GLY A 82 54.44 28.21 29.91
CA GLY A 82 54.65 26.77 30.09
C GLY A 82 55.13 26.14 28.78
N LYS A 83 56.26 25.41 28.80
CA LYS A 83 56.85 24.82 27.58
C LYS A 83 56.02 23.63 27.09
N ARG A 84 55.64 23.63 25.81
CA ARG A 84 55.13 22.43 25.11
C ARG A 84 56.29 21.45 24.87
N PRO A 85 56.22 20.18 25.33
CA PRO A 85 57.01 19.11 24.75
C PRO A 85 56.31 18.62 23.47
N SER A 86 56.94 18.75 22.32
CA SER A 86 56.44 18.21 21.05
C SER A 86 56.70 16.71 20.96
N SER A 87 55.83 15.90 21.54
CA SER A 87 55.82 14.46 21.27
C SER A 87 55.24 14.21 19.88
N SER A 88 56.12 14.19 18.87
CA SER A 88 55.78 13.81 17.50
C SER A 88 55.69 12.28 17.39
N ALA A 89 54.68 11.70 18.04
CA ALA A 89 54.44 10.27 18.05
C ALA A 89 53.39 9.89 16.99
N ASP A 90 53.88 9.43 15.86
CA ASP A 90 53.26 8.51 14.90
C ASP A 90 51.72 8.35 14.99
N LYS A 91 50.99 9.18 14.23
CA LYS A 91 49.61 8.86 13.83
C LYS A 91 49.65 7.87 12.66
N GLY A 92 50.12 6.66 12.94
CA GLY A 92 50.05 5.53 12.04
C GLY A 92 48.62 5.38 11.51
N PHE A 93 48.51 5.15 10.20
CA PHE A 93 47.24 5.02 9.49
C PHE A 93 46.45 3.84 10.07
N ARG A 94 45.56 4.14 11.04
CA ARG A 94 44.64 3.14 11.60
C ARG A 94 43.69 2.73 10.48
N GLY A 95 43.97 1.56 9.91
CA GLY A 95 43.09 0.91 8.96
C GLY A 95 41.66 0.92 9.49
N ARG A 96 40.72 1.25 8.59
CA ARG A 96 39.31 1.35 8.92
C ARG A 96 38.77 -0.06 9.15
N SER A 97 38.83 -0.54 10.39
CA SER A 97 38.14 -1.75 10.82
C SER A 97 36.63 -1.50 10.75
N ASP A 98 36.00 -1.91 9.65
CA ASP A 98 34.54 -1.82 9.46
C ASP A 98 33.77 -2.88 10.30
N ASP A 99 34.47 -3.67 11.12
CA ASP A 99 33.95 -4.62 12.13
C ASP A 99 33.41 -3.94 13.40
N LYS A 100 32.54 -2.94 13.24
CA LYS A 100 31.63 -2.53 14.31
C LYS A 100 30.22 -3.00 13.97
N PRO A 101 29.50 -3.69 14.87
CA PRO A 101 28.12 -4.06 14.63
C PRO A 101 27.30 -2.80 14.36
N ARG A 102 26.62 -2.77 13.21
CA ARG A 102 25.75 -1.66 12.79
C ARG A 102 24.64 -1.50 13.84
N THR A 103 24.25 -0.26 14.15
CA THR A 103 23.02 -0.05 14.93
C THR A 103 21.81 -0.55 14.12
N ALA A 104 20.72 -0.92 14.79
CA ALA A 104 19.50 -1.39 14.12
C ALA A 104 19.01 -0.39 13.06
N ASP A 105 19.02 0.92 13.39
CA ASP A 105 18.67 2.01 12.47
C ASP A 105 19.60 2.06 11.24
N GLN A 106 20.90 1.81 11.42
CA GLN A 106 21.86 1.82 10.33
C GLN A 106 21.74 0.56 9.47
N ALA A 107 21.47 -0.62 10.05
CA ALA A 107 21.18 -1.83 9.30
C ALA A 107 19.89 -1.70 8.47
N ALA A 108 18.81 -1.18 9.07
CA ALA A 108 17.55 -0.90 8.38
C ALA A 108 17.67 0.21 7.32
N TYR A 109 18.55 1.19 7.53
CA TYR A 109 18.88 2.17 6.50
C TYR A 109 19.67 1.53 5.35
N ASP A 110 20.75 0.80 5.64
CA ASP A 110 21.60 0.22 4.58
C ASP A 110 20.86 -0.83 3.75
N GLY A 111 20.08 -1.70 4.40
CA GLY A 111 19.33 -2.79 3.79
C GLY A 111 20.14 -4.09 3.63
N PRO A 112 19.51 -5.15 3.09
CA PRO A 112 20.23 -6.33 2.62
C PRO A 112 21.15 -5.97 1.44
N ASP A 113 22.23 -6.73 1.29
CA ASP A 113 23.21 -6.52 0.21
C ASP A 113 22.56 -6.70 -1.17
N LEU A 114 22.97 -5.87 -2.13
CA LEU A 114 22.36 -5.81 -3.47
C LEU A 114 23.14 -6.70 -4.46
N PRO A 115 22.51 -7.73 -5.06
CA PRO A 115 23.11 -8.54 -6.13
C PRO A 115 23.68 -7.69 -7.27
N GLU A 116 24.82 -8.09 -7.83
CA GLU A 116 25.60 -7.28 -8.79
C GLU A 116 24.89 -7.13 -10.15
N ASP A 117 24.08 -8.10 -10.53
CA ASP A 117 23.26 -8.14 -11.74
C ASP A 117 22.05 -7.20 -11.69
N ILE A 118 21.56 -6.88 -10.48
CA ILE A 118 20.43 -5.97 -10.30
C ILE A 118 20.92 -4.52 -10.40
N THR A 119 20.78 -3.91 -11.59
CA THR A 119 21.32 -2.57 -11.88
C THR A 119 20.38 -1.41 -11.53
N GLY A 120 19.08 -1.70 -11.35
CA GLY A 120 18.00 -0.71 -11.25
C GLY A 120 17.47 -0.24 -12.61
N ALA A 121 18.07 -0.67 -13.73
CA ALA A 121 17.59 -0.39 -15.09
C ALA A 121 16.44 -1.32 -15.54
N GLU A 122 16.19 -2.40 -14.79
CA GLU A 122 15.15 -3.40 -15.01
C GLU A 122 13.76 -2.82 -14.73
N LEU A 123 13.68 -1.84 -13.83
CA LEU A 123 12.47 -1.11 -13.46
C LEU A 123 11.81 -0.46 -14.68
N ASP A 124 10.47 -0.41 -14.66
CA ASP A 124 9.69 0.30 -15.67
C ASP A 124 10.10 1.79 -15.79
N ARG A 125 9.89 2.35 -16.99
CA ARG A 125 10.23 3.73 -17.32
C ARG A 125 9.42 4.75 -16.52
N GLY A 126 8.17 4.44 -16.17
CA GLY A 126 7.31 5.25 -15.30
C GLY A 126 7.81 5.26 -13.86
N VAL A 127 8.17 4.09 -13.32
CA VAL A 127 8.78 3.96 -11.98
C VAL A 127 10.07 4.79 -11.89
N ARG A 128 11.00 4.60 -12.83
CA ARG A 128 12.25 5.39 -12.89
C ARG A 128 12.03 6.88 -13.13
N ALA A 129 10.94 7.29 -13.78
CA ALA A 129 10.60 8.70 -13.94
C ALA A 129 10.25 9.37 -12.59
N GLN A 130 9.62 8.66 -11.65
CA GLN A 130 9.33 9.20 -10.31
C GLN A 130 10.61 9.46 -9.49
N LEU A 131 11.67 8.67 -9.70
CA LEU A 131 12.95 8.80 -8.98
C LEU A 131 13.80 10.00 -9.43
N LYS A 132 13.47 10.67 -10.54
CA LYS A 132 14.25 11.79 -11.13
C LYS A 132 14.40 13.02 -10.23
N GLY A 133 13.57 13.16 -9.20
CA GLY A 133 13.69 14.23 -8.20
C GLY A 133 14.80 14.00 -7.16
N LEU A 134 15.44 12.82 -7.15
CA LEU A 134 16.53 12.48 -6.24
C LEU A 134 17.90 12.75 -6.89
N PRO A 135 18.95 13.05 -6.09
CA PRO A 135 20.33 13.04 -6.58
C PRO A 135 20.70 11.71 -7.22
N GLU A 136 21.40 11.72 -8.35
CA GLU A 136 21.66 10.56 -9.22
C GLU A 136 22.10 9.30 -8.46
N LYS A 137 23.12 9.39 -7.59
CA LYS A 137 23.63 8.25 -6.80
C LYS A 137 22.58 7.68 -5.82
N LEU A 138 21.69 8.53 -5.31
CA LEU A 138 20.58 8.13 -4.44
C LEU A 138 19.46 7.49 -5.26
N ALA A 139 19.11 8.08 -6.40
CA ALA A 139 18.15 7.52 -7.36
C ALA A 139 18.56 6.10 -7.79
N ALA A 140 19.85 5.90 -8.11
CA ALA A 140 20.40 4.61 -8.48
C ALA A 140 20.32 3.56 -7.34
N ARG A 141 20.73 3.90 -6.11
CA ARG A 141 20.63 2.94 -4.98
C ARG A 141 19.17 2.61 -4.63
N VAL A 142 18.26 3.59 -4.70
CA VAL A 142 16.82 3.35 -4.53
C VAL A 142 16.27 2.47 -5.66
N ALA A 143 16.65 2.72 -6.91
CA ALA A 143 16.24 1.89 -8.06
C ALA A 143 16.71 0.43 -7.92
N ARG A 144 17.95 0.18 -7.50
CA ARG A 144 18.45 -1.19 -7.24
C ARG A 144 17.65 -1.89 -6.15
N HIS A 145 17.34 -1.22 -5.03
CA HIS A 145 16.53 -1.82 -3.97
C HIS A 145 15.07 -2.09 -4.40
N LEU A 146 14.45 -1.21 -5.20
CA LEU A 146 13.11 -1.47 -5.75
C LEU A 146 13.12 -2.61 -6.77
N ALA A 147 14.17 -2.73 -7.59
CA ALA A 147 14.33 -3.85 -8.52
C ALA A 147 14.54 -5.17 -7.77
N ALA A 148 15.37 -5.19 -6.72
CA ALA A 148 15.57 -6.37 -5.89
C ALA A 148 14.30 -6.78 -5.14
N ALA A 149 13.50 -5.82 -4.64
CA ALA A 149 12.19 -6.12 -4.08
C ALA A 149 11.27 -6.79 -5.11
N GLY A 150 11.23 -6.29 -6.35
CA GLY A 150 10.43 -6.90 -7.43
C GLY A 150 10.96 -8.22 -7.99
N VAL A 151 12.22 -8.59 -7.71
CA VAL A 151 12.79 -9.91 -8.05
C VAL A 151 12.44 -10.94 -6.98
N PHE A 152 12.59 -10.59 -5.70
CA PHE A 152 12.40 -11.54 -4.60
C PHE A 152 10.96 -11.66 -4.10
N ILE A 153 9.99 -10.88 -4.61
CA ILE A 153 8.64 -10.82 -4.03
C ILE A 153 7.90 -12.16 -4.01
N ASP A 154 8.13 -13.02 -5.01
CA ASP A 154 7.49 -14.34 -5.12
C ASP A 154 8.34 -15.46 -4.46
N GLU A 155 9.68 -15.33 -4.47
CA GLU A 155 10.61 -16.36 -3.96
C GLU A 155 10.96 -16.19 -2.46
N ASN A 156 11.10 -14.95 -2.00
CA ASN A 156 11.45 -14.60 -0.63
C ASN A 156 10.84 -13.22 -0.27
N PRO A 157 9.54 -13.18 0.06
CA PRO A 157 8.82 -11.94 0.33
C PRO A 157 9.44 -11.08 1.45
N GLU A 158 10.02 -11.72 2.47
CA GLU A 158 10.67 -11.02 3.58
C GLU A 158 11.96 -10.30 3.14
N LEU A 159 12.79 -10.93 2.29
CA LEU A 159 13.95 -10.26 1.69
C LEU A 159 13.52 -9.11 0.76
N ALA A 160 12.44 -9.31 -0.01
CA ALA A 160 11.86 -8.26 -0.83
C ALA A 160 11.40 -7.05 0.02
N TYR A 161 10.73 -7.32 1.14
CA TYR A 161 10.30 -6.30 2.09
C TYR A 161 11.46 -5.55 2.71
N GLN A 162 12.53 -6.24 3.12
CA GLN A 162 13.74 -5.61 3.66
C GLN A 162 14.44 -4.70 2.63
N HIS A 163 14.49 -5.07 1.35
CA HIS A 163 14.96 -4.17 0.29
C HIS A 163 14.01 -2.97 0.09
N ALA A 164 12.69 -3.19 0.10
CA ALA A 164 11.72 -2.10 -0.01
C ALA A 164 11.79 -1.12 1.18
N LEU A 165 12.06 -1.61 2.39
CA LEU A 165 12.36 -0.79 3.57
C LEU A 165 13.65 0.03 3.39
N ALA A 166 14.69 -0.53 2.78
CA ALA A 166 15.93 0.19 2.47
C ALA A 166 15.72 1.30 1.40
N ALA A 167 14.79 1.10 0.46
CA ALA A 167 14.32 2.16 -0.44
C ALA A 167 13.50 3.22 0.32
N ARG A 168 12.55 2.79 1.16
CA ARG A 168 11.67 3.61 2.00
C ARG A 168 12.43 4.53 2.95
N ALA A 169 13.50 4.04 3.59
CA ALA A 169 14.37 4.82 4.47
C ALA A 169 15.07 5.99 3.76
N ARG A 170 15.26 5.89 2.44
CA ARG A 170 15.94 6.89 1.60
C ARG A 170 14.99 7.84 0.87
N ALA A 171 13.88 7.31 0.37
CA ALA A 171 13.00 7.99 -0.59
C ALA A 171 11.54 8.07 -0.09
N SER A 172 11.36 8.24 1.21
CA SER A 172 10.08 8.16 1.95
C SER A 172 8.96 9.13 1.50
N ARG A 173 9.24 10.05 0.57
CA ARG A 173 8.27 11.01 -0.01
C ARG A 173 7.87 10.69 -1.45
N ILE A 174 8.28 9.55 -2.00
CA ILE A 174 7.93 9.11 -3.36
C ILE A 174 6.85 8.02 -3.29
N ALA A 175 5.79 8.16 -4.09
CA ALA A 175 4.64 7.26 -4.06
C ALA A 175 5.02 5.80 -4.38
N VAL A 176 5.76 5.55 -5.46
CA VAL A 176 6.16 4.18 -5.84
C VAL A 176 7.07 3.48 -4.80
N VAL A 177 7.72 4.24 -3.92
CA VAL A 177 8.51 3.69 -2.82
C VAL A 177 7.61 3.27 -1.64
N ARG A 178 6.44 3.90 -1.47
CA ARG A 178 5.40 3.49 -0.53
C ARG A 178 4.60 2.29 -1.04
N GLU A 179 4.34 2.28 -2.34
CA GLU A 179 3.73 1.17 -3.09
C GLU A 179 4.55 -0.11 -2.94
N ALA A 180 5.81 -0.13 -3.37
CA ALA A 180 6.68 -1.30 -3.24
C ALA A 180 6.88 -1.77 -1.79
N ALA A 181 6.96 -0.84 -0.83
CA ALA A 181 7.04 -1.18 0.60
C ALA A 181 5.72 -1.72 1.17
N GLY A 182 4.58 -1.39 0.57
CA GLY A 182 3.28 -1.91 0.94
C GLY A 182 2.96 -3.27 0.32
N GLU A 183 3.34 -3.47 -0.95
CA GLU A 183 3.14 -4.72 -1.68
C GLU A 183 4.04 -5.84 -1.18
N SER A 184 5.34 -5.55 -0.95
CA SER A 184 6.25 -6.52 -0.33
C SER A 184 5.91 -6.84 1.13
N ALA A 185 5.45 -5.85 1.91
CA ALA A 185 4.91 -6.09 3.24
C ALA A 185 3.70 -7.03 3.21
N TYR A 186 2.79 -6.86 2.24
CA TYR A 186 1.63 -7.73 2.06
C TYR A 186 2.05 -9.17 1.70
N ALA A 187 2.96 -9.33 0.75
CA ALA A 187 3.51 -10.64 0.36
C ALA A 187 4.22 -11.34 1.54
N ALA A 188 4.87 -10.58 2.42
CA ALA A 188 5.51 -11.08 3.64
C ALA A 188 4.56 -11.25 4.85
N GLY A 189 3.26 -10.98 4.71
CA GLY A 189 2.28 -11.12 5.81
C GLY A 189 2.29 -9.99 6.85
N HIS A 190 3.04 -8.91 6.64
CA HIS A 190 3.08 -7.72 7.50
C HIS A 190 1.88 -6.80 7.19
N TYR A 191 0.66 -7.30 7.41
CA TYR A 191 -0.58 -6.67 6.93
C TYR A 191 -0.84 -5.27 7.51
N ALA A 192 -0.36 -4.95 8.72
CA ALA A 192 -0.54 -3.63 9.32
C ALA A 192 0.38 -2.58 8.67
N GLU A 193 1.63 -2.96 8.42
CA GLU A 193 2.65 -2.20 7.72
C GLU A 193 2.22 -1.96 6.27
N ALA A 194 1.79 -3.03 5.58
CA ALA A 194 1.24 -2.98 4.22
C ALA A 194 0.09 -1.98 4.11
N LEU A 195 -0.91 -2.11 4.99
CA LEU A 195 -2.07 -1.22 5.04
C LEU A 195 -1.66 0.24 5.35
N SER A 196 -0.62 0.46 6.16
CA SER A 196 -0.10 1.80 6.46
C SER A 196 0.59 2.44 5.26
N GLU A 197 1.47 1.70 4.57
CA GLU A 197 2.25 2.18 3.43
C GLU A 197 1.39 2.34 2.18
N LEU A 198 0.47 1.42 1.87
CA LEU A 198 -0.49 1.57 0.75
C LEU A 198 -1.46 2.74 0.96
N ARG A 199 -1.91 2.98 2.20
CA ARG A 199 -2.64 4.21 2.56
C ARG A 199 -1.77 5.47 2.38
N ALA A 200 -0.45 5.39 2.54
CA ALA A 200 0.45 6.50 2.26
C ALA A 200 0.65 6.71 0.74
N ALA A 201 0.90 5.66 -0.03
CA ALA A 201 0.98 5.68 -1.49
C ALA A 201 -0.28 6.33 -2.09
N LYS A 202 -1.46 5.82 -1.73
CA LYS A 202 -2.76 6.34 -2.15
C LYS A 202 -2.98 7.83 -1.84
N ARG A 203 -2.46 8.33 -0.72
CA ARG A 203 -2.50 9.77 -0.38
C ARG A 203 -1.53 10.63 -1.20
N MET A 204 -0.45 10.04 -1.72
CA MET A 204 0.57 10.74 -2.51
C MET A 204 0.22 10.82 -4.00
N ASN A 205 -0.35 9.76 -4.59
CA ASN A 205 -0.64 9.68 -6.03
C ASN A 205 -2.14 9.59 -6.38
N GLY A 206 -3.02 9.40 -5.40
CA GLY A 206 -4.47 9.23 -5.60
C GLY A 206 -4.90 7.83 -6.06
N ALA A 207 -3.96 6.97 -6.46
CA ALA A 207 -4.23 5.69 -7.12
C ALA A 207 -5.15 4.78 -6.30
N THR A 208 -5.90 3.94 -7.00
CA THR A 208 -6.96 3.11 -6.41
C THR A 208 -6.70 1.62 -6.53
N ASP A 209 -5.66 1.25 -7.27
CA ASP A 209 -5.38 -0.13 -7.65
C ASP A 209 -4.91 -0.98 -6.46
N TYR A 210 -4.40 -0.33 -5.41
CA TYR A 210 -4.09 -0.95 -4.11
C TYR A 210 -5.32 -1.32 -3.26
N LEU A 211 -6.54 -0.91 -3.64
CA LEU A 211 -7.73 -1.11 -2.79
C LEU A 211 -8.06 -2.59 -2.48
N PRO A 212 -7.90 -3.57 -3.39
CA PRO A 212 -8.09 -4.99 -3.06
C PRO A 212 -7.11 -5.44 -1.99
N ILE A 213 -5.82 -5.12 -2.13
CA ILE A 213 -4.77 -5.44 -1.15
C ILE A 213 -5.08 -4.79 0.20
N MET A 214 -5.45 -3.50 0.22
CA MET A 214 -5.86 -2.80 1.44
C MET A 214 -7.10 -3.43 2.11
N ALA A 215 -8.03 -3.98 1.32
CA ALA A 215 -9.20 -4.69 1.83
C ALA A 215 -8.83 -6.08 2.37
N ASP A 216 -7.89 -6.79 1.75
CA ASP A 216 -7.44 -8.10 2.23
C ASP A 216 -6.58 -7.99 3.50
N CYS A 217 -5.70 -6.99 3.60
CA CYS A 217 -5.06 -6.62 4.86
C CYS A 217 -6.08 -6.37 5.98
N HIS A 218 -7.25 -5.81 5.67
CA HIS A 218 -8.33 -5.63 6.65
C HIS A 218 -8.94 -6.97 7.09
N ARG A 219 -9.09 -7.96 6.20
CA ARG A 219 -9.52 -9.32 6.56
C ARG A 219 -8.49 -10.02 7.45
N ALA A 220 -7.23 -10.03 7.03
CA ALA A 220 -6.13 -10.68 7.75
C ALA A 220 -5.91 -10.10 9.16
N LEU A 221 -6.22 -8.81 9.35
CA LEU A 221 -6.24 -8.13 10.66
C LEU A 221 -7.57 -8.31 11.42
N GLY A 222 -8.45 -9.24 11.03
CA GLY A 222 -9.70 -9.54 11.73
C GLY A 222 -10.80 -8.48 11.62
N ASN A 223 -10.82 -7.68 10.54
CA ASN A 223 -11.77 -6.58 10.31
C ASN A 223 -12.52 -6.72 8.95
N PRO A 224 -13.23 -7.84 8.68
CA PRO A 224 -13.85 -8.12 7.37
C PRO A 224 -14.91 -7.08 6.94
N GLU A 225 -15.58 -6.41 7.88
CA GLU A 225 -16.54 -5.34 7.58
C GLU A 225 -15.89 -4.14 6.90
N GLN A 226 -14.62 -3.85 7.22
CA GLN A 226 -13.86 -2.78 6.56
C GLN A 226 -13.44 -3.18 5.14
N ALA A 227 -13.18 -4.48 4.89
CA ALA A 227 -12.93 -4.98 3.54
C ALA A 227 -14.16 -4.78 2.63
N ILE A 228 -15.36 -5.18 3.10
CA ILE A 228 -16.63 -4.96 2.39
C ILE A 228 -16.93 -3.46 2.21
N LYS A 229 -16.57 -2.62 3.18
CA LYS A 229 -16.69 -1.15 3.06
C LYS A 229 -15.78 -0.57 1.97
N LEU A 230 -14.57 -1.14 1.78
CA LEU A 230 -13.66 -0.75 0.69
C LEU A 230 -14.12 -1.27 -0.67
N ALA A 231 -14.66 -2.49 -0.75
CA ALA A 231 -15.27 -3.05 -1.96
C ALA A 231 -16.43 -2.18 -2.49
N LYS A 232 -17.22 -1.60 -1.58
CA LYS A 232 -18.32 -0.66 -1.88
C LYS A 232 -17.85 0.78 -2.18
N SER A 233 -16.55 1.03 -2.31
CA SER A 233 -16.03 2.35 -2.70
C SER A 233 -16.41 2.70 -4.15
N PRO A 234 -16.88 3.92 -4.45
CA PRO A 234 -17.16 4.35 -5.83
C PRO A 234 -15.98 4.20 -6.80
N SER A 235 -14.74 4.14 -6.30
CA SER A 235 -13.55 3.85 -7.11
C SER A 235 -13.62 2.49 -7.82
N VAL A 236 -14.18 1.47 -7.16
CA VAL A 236 -14.22 0.08 -7.66
C VAL A 236 -15.10 -0.05 -8.91
N ALA A 237 -16.10 0.81 -9.07
CA ALA A 237 -16.95 0.84 -10.27
C ALA A 237 -16.14 1.07 -11.56
N ASN A 238 -15.02 1.80 -11.48
CA ASN A 238 -14.17 2.17 -12.63
C ASN A 238 -13.00 1.20 -12.89
N PHE A 239 -12.85 0.14 -12.08
CA PHE A 239 -11.76 -0.83 -12.22
C PHE A 239 -11.83 -1.64 -13.53
N SER A 240 -10.67 -2.16 -13.96
CA SER A 240 -10.57 -3.18 -15.01
C SER A 240 -11.26 -4.49 -14.58
N SER A 241 -11.54 -5.39 -15.52
CA SER A 241 -12.16 -6.70 -15.21
C SER A 241 -11.33 -7.51 -14.20
N GLU A 242 -10.00 -7.42 -14.30
CA GLU A 242 -9.02 -8.07 -13.42
C GLU A 242 -9.02 -7.44 -12.02
N ALA A 243 -8.87 -6.12 -11.90
CA ALA A 243 -8.93 -5.45 -10.59
C ALA A 243 -10.32 -5.57 -9.91
N LYS A 244 -11.40 -5.70 -10.70
CA LYS A 244 -12.73 -6.08 -10.20
C LYS A 244 -12.75 -7.50 -9.66
N ALA A 245 -12.19 -8.47 -10.39
CA ALA A 245 -12.10 -9.85 -9.94
C ALA A 245 -11.35 -9.96 -8.60
N GLU A 246 -10.20 -9.28 -8.45
CA GLU A 246 -9.47 -9.24 -7.17
C GLU A 246 -10.31 -8.63 -6.04
N MET A 247 -11.02 -7.51 -6.28
CA MET A 247 -11.90 -6.94 -5.26
C MET A 247 -13.08 -7.85 -4.92
N THR A 248 -13.66 -8.55 -5.89
CA THR A 248 -14.76 -9.51 -5.66
C THR A 248 -14.29 -10.74 -4.90
N LEU A 249 -13.08 -11.25 -5.17
CA LEU A 249 -12.44 -12.31 -4.38
C LEU A 249 -12.34 -11.88 -2.91
N VAL A 250 -11.78 -10.70 -2.65
CA VAL A 250 -11.63 -10.16 -1.30
C VAL A 250 -12.99 -9.89 -0.61
N GLU A 251 -13.99 -9.35 -1.31
CA GLU A 251 -15.34 -9.18 -0.73
C GLU A 251 -16.00 -10.54 -0.40
N SER A 252 -15.85 -11.54 -1.27
CA SER A 252 -16.38 -12.88 -1.03
C SER A 252 -15.69 -13.57 0.17
N GLY A 253 -14.36 -13.42 0.28
CA GLY A 253 -13.59 -13.88 1.44
C GLY A 253 -14.05 -13.23 2.73
N ALA A 254 -14.15 -11.89 2.75
CA ALA A 254 -14.64 -11.14 3.92
C ALA A 254 -16.03 -11.58 4.39
N ARG A 255 -16.89 -12.03 3.47
CA ARG A 255 -18.20 -12.58 3.79
C ARG A 255 -18.12 -13.99 4.39
N ARG A 256 -17.22 -14.85 3.88
CA ARG A 256 -16.94 -16.17 4.46
C ARG A 256 -16.34 -16.07 5.86
N ASP A 257 -15.45 -15.11 6.09
CA ASP A 257 -14.84 -14.85 7.41
C ASP A 257 -15.90 -14.53 8.49
N MET A 258 -17.05 -13.98 8.09
CA MET A 258 -18.22 -13.72 8.94
C MET A 258 -19.31 -14.82 8.87
N GLY A 259 -19.03 -15.96 8.25
CA GLY A 259 -20.01 -17.06 8.05
C GLY A 259 -21.14 -16.76 7.04
N GLN A 260 -21.09 -15.66 6.30
CA GLN A 260 -22.14 -15.21 5.38
C GLN A 260 -22.04 -15.90 4.00
N LEU A 261 -22.01 -17.24 3.98
CA LEU A 261 -21.73 -18.04 2.78
C LEU A 261 -22.65 -17.71 1.59
N ASP A 262 -23.97 -17.65 1.82
CA ASP A 262 -24.94 -17.22 0.79
C ASP A 262 -24.64 -15.84 0.19
N ALA A 263 -24.10 -14.93 0.99
CA ALA A 263 -23.73 -13.60 0.52
C ALA A 263 -22.39 -13.62 -0.23
N ALA A 264 -21.46 -14.50 0.14
CA ALA A 264 -20.24 -14.75 -0.62
C ALA A 264 -20.54 -15.35 -2.00
N LEU A 265 -21.42 -16.36 -2.08
CA LEU A 265 -21.91 -16.94 -3.33
C LEU A 265 -22.53 -15.86 -4.23
N ARG A 266 -23.52 -15.10 -3.74
CA ARG A 266 -24.12 -13.98 -4.50
C ARG A 266 -23.12 -12.88 -4.92
N THR A 267 -22.01 -12.73 -4.20
CA THR A 267 -20.95 -11.77 -4.56
C THR A 267 -20.11 -12.29 -5.73
N LEU A 268 -19.83 -13.61 -5.77
CA LEU A 268 -19.12 -14.29 -6.85
C LEU A 268 -19.99 -14.53 -8.09
N GLU A 269 -21.29 -14.80 -7.93
CA GLU A 269 -22.27 -14.97 -9.02
C GLU A 269 -22.43 -13.71 -9.89
N LEU A 270 -22.12 -12.52 -9.34
CA LEU A 270 -22.10 -11.25 -10.07
C LEU A 270 -20.78 -11.01 -10.84
N ALA A 271 -19.75 -11.83 -10.62
CA ALA A 271 -18.51 -11.81 -11.39
C ALA A 271 -18.66 -12.63 -12.69
N PRO A 272 -17.84 -12.39 -13.73
CA PRO A 272 -17.94 -13.11 -15.01
C PRO A 272 -17.32 -14.52 -14.93
N LEU A 273 -17.84 -15.38 -14.04
CA LEU A 273 -17.44 -16.79 -13.86
C LEU A 273 -17.47 -17.58 -15.18
N THR A 274 -18.44 -17.27 -16.05
CA THR A 274 -18.64 -17.88 -17.38
C THR A 274 -17.77 -17.25 -18.49
N SER A 275 -16.81 -16.39 -18.14
CA SER A 275 -15.83 -15.83 -19.07
C SER A 275 -15.11 -16.93 -19.85
N LYS A 276 -14.88 -16.70 -21.16
CA LYS A 276 -14.09 -17.59 -22.03
C LYS A 276 -12.59 -17.33 -21.95
N SER A 277 -12.14 -16.36 -21.15
CA SER A 277 -10.72 -16.11 -20.90
C SER A 277 -10.12 -17.20 -20.00
N ARG A 278 -8.84 -17.51 -20.21
CA ARG A 278 -8.01 -18.36 -19.34
C ARG A 278 -7.04 -17.55 -18.45
N ALA A 279 -7.26 -16.24 -18.33
CA ALA A 279 -6.46 -15.43 -17.41
C ALA A 279 -6.63 -15.91 -15.96
N SER A 280 -5.55 -15.86 -15.18
CA SER A 280 -5.48 -16.34 -13.79
C SER A 280 -6.61 -15.83 -12.88
N TRP A 281 -7.05 -14.58 -13.05
CA TRP A 281 -8.18 -14.03 -12.30
C TRP A 281 -9.52 -14.74 -12.57
N VAL A 282 -9.71 -15.36 -13.75
CA VAL A 282 -10.89 -16.20 -14.04
C VAL A 282 -10.78 -17.54 -13.31
N VAL A 283 -9.59 -18.15 -13.31
CA VAL A 283 -9.30 -19.39 -12.57
C VAL A 283 -9.61 -19.19 -11.10
N ARG A 284 -9.03 -18.15 -10.49
CA ARG A 284 -9.20 -17.81 -9.06
C ARG A 284 -10.66 -17.49 -8.71
N LEU A 285 -11.41 -16.80 -9.57
CA LEU A 285 -12.86 -16.59 -9.38
C LEU A 285 -13.66 -17.90 -9.37
N ARG A 286 -13.40 -18.83 -10.32
CA ARG A 286 -14.10 -20.12 -10.37
C ARG A 286 -13.73 -21.01 -9.17
N TYR A 287 -12.46 -21.02 -8.80
CA TYR A 287 -11.96 -21.72 -7.62
C TYR A 287 -12.67 -21.23 -6.35
N ALA A 288 -12.65 -19.91 -6.11
CA ALA A 288 -13.29 -19.33 -4.94
C ALA A 288 -14.80 -19.61 -4.89
N TYR A 289 -15.47 -19.69 -6.05
CA TYR A 289 -16.87 -20.07 -6.13
C TYR A 289 -17.08 -21.56 -5.80
N ALA A 290 -16.26 -22.47 -6.33
CA ALA A 290 -16.33 -23.90 -6.01
C ALA A 290 -16.07 -24.18 -4.51
N ASP A 291 -15.02 -23.56 -3.95
CA ASP A 291 -14.65 -23.68 -2.53
C ASP A 291 -15.70 -23.04 -1.59
N THR A 292 -16.39 -21.97 -2.03
CA THR A 292 -17.53 -21.41 -1.29
C THR A 292 -18.79 -22.28 -1.39
N LEU A 293 -19.02 -22.94 -2.53
CA LEU A 293 -20.12 -23.91 -2.70
C LEU A 293 -19.93 -25.12 -1.79
N GLU A 294 -18.70 -25.65 -1.71
CA GLU A 294 -18.35 -26.76 -0.81
C GLU A 294 -18.53 -26.37 0.66
N ALA A 295 -18.02 -25.20 1.06
CA ALA A 295 -18.22 -24.67 2.42
C ALA A 295 -19.71 -24.46 2.78
N ALA A 296 -20.57 -24.24 1.77
CA ALA A 296 -22.03 -24.12 1.92
C ALA A 296 -22.77 -25.47 1.84
N GLY A 297 -22.06 -26.61 1.80
CA GLY A 297 -22.64 -27.95 1.70
C GLY A 297 -23.22 -28.30 0.32
N ARG A 298 -22.99 -27.47 -0.71
CA ARG A 298 -23.46 -27.68 -2.08
C ARG A 298 -22.45 -28.53 -2.88
N GLU A 299 -22.09 -29.69 -2.35
CA GLU A 299 -20.97 -30.51 -2.85
C GLU A 299 -21.07 -30.89 -4.33
N SER A 300 -22.26 -31.20 -4.85
CA SER A 300 -22.45 -31.52 -6.27
C SER A 300 -22.27 -30.30 -7.20
N ASP A 301 -22.66 -29.10 -6.75
CA ASP A 301 -22.36 -27.86 -7.48
C ASP A 301 -20.86 -27.55 -7.41
N ALA A 302 -20.25 -27.72 -6.23
CA ALA A 302 -18.83 -27.49 -6.00
C ALA A 302 -17.97 -28.36 -6.92
N LEU A 303 -18.25 -29.67 -6.98
CA LEU A 303 -17.60 -30.63 -7.88
C LEU A 303 -17.67 -30.18 -9.34
N ALA A 304 -18.87 -29.78 -9.81
CA ALA A 304 -19.06 -29.27 -11.16
C ALA A 304 -18.28 -27.97 -11.44
N TRP A 305 -17.97 -27.16 -10.42
CA TRP A 305 -17.18 -25.93 -10.55
C TRP A 305 -15.67 -26.12 -10.36
N PHE A 306 -15.23 -27.10 -9.56
CA PHE A 306 -13.82 -27.52 -9.51
C PHE A 306 -13.36 -28.08 -10.87
N HIS A 307 -14.15 -28.97 -11.49
CA HIS A 307 -13.91 -29.43 -12.87
C HIS A 307 -13.86 -28.28 -13.88
N ARG A 308 -14.74 -27.27 -13.76
CA ARG A 308 -14.71 -26.05 -14.60
C ARG A 308 -13.54 -25.11 -14.30
N THR A 309 -12.89 -25.25 -13.15
CA THR A 309 -11.70 -24.49 -12.78
C THR A 309 -10.47 -25.16 -13.39
N HIS A 310 -10.26 -26.44 -13.09
CA HIS A 310 -9.16 -27.24 -13.66
C HIS A 310 -9.13 -27.20 -15.19
N ALA A 311 -10.28 -27.27 -15.87
CA ALA A 311 -10.38 -27.18 -17.34
C ALA A 311 -9.93 -25.83 -17.96
N ILE A 312 -9.58 -24.82 -17.17
CA ILE A 312 -8.93 -23.58 -17.62
C ILE A 312 -7.61 -23.26 -16.89
N ASP A 313 -7.20 -24.07 -15.92
CA ASP A 313 -6.02 -23.84 -15.09
C ASP A 313 -4.78 -24.49 -15.71
N SER A 314 -4.30 -23.91 -16.83
CA SER A 314 -3.14 -24.42 -17.57
C SER A 314 -1.80 -24.23 -16.85
N ASP A 315 -1.79 -23.39 -15.83
CA ASP A 315 -0.59 -22.89 -15.17
C ASP A 315 -0.50 -23.44 -13.72
N GLU A 316 -1.35 -24.44 -13.41
CA GLU A 316 -1.43 -25.19 -12.14
C GLU A 316 -1.53 -24.28 -10.90
N LEU A 317 -2.37 -23.23 -11.00
CA LEU A 317 -2.55 -22.20 -9.97
C LEU A 317 -3.38 -22.68 -8.77
N THR A 318 -4.10 -23.81 -8.89
CA THR A 318 -5.04 -24.31 -7.89
C THR A 318 -5.07 -25.84 -7.78
N ASP A 319 -5.39 -26.35 -6.59
CA ASP A 319 -5.64 -27.77 -6.29
C ASP A 319 -7.00 -28.28 -6.81
N ALA A 320 -7.59 -27.62 -7.82
CA ALA A 320 -8.97 -27.87 -8.27
C ALA A 320 -9.22 -29.31 -8.74
N ALA A 321 -8.21 -30.00 -9.29
CA ALA A 321 -8.31 -31.42 -9.64
C ALA A 321 -8.42 -32.31 -8.39
N GLU A 322 -7.56 -32.08 -7.39
CA GLU A 322 -7.57 -32.83 -6.13
C GLU A 322 -8.88 -32.62 -5.35
N ARG A 323 -9.39 -31.38 -5.32
CA ARG A 323 -10.68 -31.04 -4.71
C ARG A 323 -11.86 -31.73 -5.40
N ALA A 324 -11.83 -31.85 -6.73
CA ALA A 324 -12.83 -32.62 -7.46
C ALA A 324 -12.79 -34.11 -7.11
N GLU A 325 -11.61 -34.74 -7.14
CA GLU A 325 -11.46 -36.15 -6.74
C GLU A 325 -11.92 -36.41 -5.30
N LEU A 326 -11.63 -35.49 -4.36
CA LEU A 326 -12.06 -35.60 -2.96
C LEU A 326 -13.57 -35.45 -2.77
N LEU A 327 -14.28 -34.78 -3.69
CA LEU A 327 -15.74 -34.71 -3.69
C LEU A 327 -16.37 -35.96 -4.33
N GLU A 328 -15.78 -36.48 -5.41
CA GLU A 328 -16.22 -37.75 -6.03
C GLU A 328 -16.10 -38.91 -5.04
N LYS A 329 -14.99 -38.99 -4.29
CA LYS A 329 -14.77 -39.99 -3.23
C LYS A 329 -15.70 -39.85 -2.01
N ARG A 330 -16.43 -38.73 -1.88
CA ARG A 330 -17.49 -38.52 -0.86
C ARG A 330 -18.89 -38.88 -1.35
N GLN A 331 -19.09 -38.97 -2.67
CA GLN A 331 -20.39 -39.17 -3.31
C GLN A 331 -20.57 -40.60 -3.88
N ALA A 332 -19.60 -41.50 -3.63
CA ALA A 332 -19.54 -42.90 -4.06
C ALA A 332 -19.83 -43.88 -2.91
#